data_AF-A0A0S8AAM3-F1
#
_entry.id   AF-A0A0S8AAM3-F1
#
_cell.length_a   1.000
_cell.length_b   1.000
_cell.length_c   1.000
_cell.angle_alpha   90.00
_cell.angle_beta   90.00
_cell.angle_gamma   90.00
#
_symmetry.space_group_name_H-M   'P 1'
#
loop_
_entity.id
_entity.type
_entity.pdbx_description
1 polymer ?
#
loop_
_entity_poly.entity_id
_entity_poly.type
_entity_poly.pdbx_seq_one_letter_code
_entity_poly.pdbx_strand_id
1 'polypeptide(L)'
;MGNRLSKIYTRTGDKGTTGLSDGSRVSKSNARIAAIGDVDELNSVIGIILTQELEDNIRNILTTIQHCLFNLGGELSLPGYELVKPSHITYLETQLDNLNNELAPLKDFILPGGTLTAAFTHQARSVCRRAERNLVVLQEEETVSTSILQYLNRLSDFLFVLARHINKQSGQPDVLWKADKGGTD
;
A
#
# COMPACT_ATOMS: atom_id res chain seq x y z
N MET A 1 14.96 -30.03 1.66
CA MET A 1 14.74 -28.59 1.88
C MET A 1 14.00 -28.45 3.21
N GLY A 2 14.60 -27.80 4.20
CA GLY A 2 13.93 -27.60 5.49
C GLY A 2 12.75 -26.65 5.30
N ASN A 3 11.60 -26.96 5.89
CA ASN A 3 10.46 -26.04 5.89
C ASN A 3 10.87 -24.74 6.58
N ARG A 4 10.95 -23.64 5.82
CA ARG A 4 11.37 -22.30 6.30
C ARG A 4 10.49 -21.79 7.46
N LEU A 5 9.28 -22.32 7.60
CA LEU A 5 8.35 -22.08 8.71
C LEU A 5 7.79 -23.41 9.21
N SER A 6 8.37 -23.98 10.28
CA SER A 6 7.94 -25.27 10.84
C SER A 6 7.01 -25.11 12.06
N LYS A 7 7.17 -24.03 12.83
CA LYS A 7 6.24 -23.60 13.89
C LYS A 7 6.07 -22.08 13.82
N ILE A 8 4.83 -21.62 13.73
CA ILE A 8 4.53 -20.18 13.60
C ILE A 8 4.62 -19.46 14.96
N TYR A 9 4.06 -20.03 16.02
CA TYR A 9 4.17 -19.45 17.36
C TYR A 9 5.47 -19.91 18.05
N THR A 10 6.25 -18.96 18.57
CA THR A 10 7.52 -19.26 19.26
C THR A 10 7.56 -18.76 20.71
N ARG A 11 6.58 -17.94 21.14
CA ARG A 11 6.50 -17.27 22.46
C ARG A 11 7.65 -16.31 22.78
N THR A 12 8.62 -16.14 21.88
CA THR A 12 9.76 -15.23 22.10
C THR A 12 9.35 -13.76 22.16
N GLY A 13 8.15 -13.42 21.69
CA GLY A 13 7.61 -12.06 21.72
C GLY A 13 6.60 -11.78 22.83
N ASP A 14 6.38 -12.72 23.77
CA ASP A 14 5.34 -12.58 24.81
C ASP A 14 5.65 -11.46 25.82
N LYS A 15 6.94 -11.08 25.95
CA LYS A 15 7.38 -9.93 26.76
C LYS A 15 7.34 -8.60 26.01
N GLY A 16 6.63 -8.52 24.88
CA GLY A 16 6.46 -7.27 24.12
C GLY A 16 7.62 -6.88 23.20
N THR A 17 8.61 -7.75 22.98
CA THR A 17 9.72 -7.51 22.04
C THR A 17 9.62 -8.39 20.80
N THR A 18 10.31 -8.01 19.72
CA THR A 18 10.41 -8.81 18.49
C THR A 18 11.82 -8.71 17.90
N GLY A 19 12.18 -9.64 17.01
CA GLY A 19 13.47 -9.64 16.33
C GLY A 19 13.40 -8.99 14.95
N LEU A 20 14.48 -8.32 14.54
CA LEU A 20 14.72 -7.89 13.17
C LEU A 20 15.53 -8.95 12.40
N SER A 21 15.65 -8.79 11.08
CA SER A 21 16.34 -9.75 10.21
C SER A 21 17.86 -9.81 10.46
N ASP A 22 18.44 -8.77 11.07
CA ASP A 22 19.84 -8.72 11.49
C ASP A 22 20.11 -9.43 12.84
N GLY A 23 19.06 -9.96 13.48
CA GLY A 23 19.13 -10.64 14.78
C GLY A 23 19.00 -9.72 15.99
N SER A 24 18.95 -8.40 15.80
CA SER A 24 18.68 -7.45 16.87
C SER A 24 17.24 -7.59 17.40
N ARG A 25 17.00 -7.11 18.63
CA ARG A 25 15.66 -7.14 19.24
C ARG A 25 15.22 -5.74 19.66
N VAL A 26 13.97 -5.43 19.34
CA VAL A 26 13.34 -4.13 19.62
C VAL A 26 11.99 -4.32 20.31
N SER A 27 11.47 -3.26 20.92
CA SER A 27 10.07 -3.23 21.38
C SER A 27 9.14 -3.42 20.18
N LYS A 28 8.02 -4.12 20.38
CA LYS A 28 6.94 -4.20 19.36
C LYS A 28 6.30 -2.83 19.07
N SER A 29 6.49 -1.85 19.95
CA SER A 29 6.06 -0.46 19.76
C SER A 29 7.08 0.42 19.04
N ASN A 30 8.23 -0.10 18.65
CA ASN A 30 9.25 0.67 17.93
C ASN A 30 8.73 1.11 16.54
N ALA A 31 9.12 2.32 16.11
CA ALA A 31 8.64 2.92 14.86
C ALA A 31 8.91 2.04 13.63
N ARG A 32 10.04 1.32 13.60
CA ARG A 32 10.39 0.37 12.54
C ARG A 32 9.41 -0.80 12.46
N ILE A 33 9.00 -1.33 13.62
CA ILE A 33 8.01 -2.42 13.69
C ILE A 33 6.62 -1.91 13.27
N ALA A 34 6.25 -0.69 13.65
CA ALA A 34 5.01 -0.07 13.19
C ALA A 34 4.99 0.11 11.67
N ALA A 35 6.08 0.61 11.07
CA ALA A 35 6.20 0.74 9.62
C ALA A 35 6.12 -0.62 8.89
N ILE A 36 6.80 -1.66 9.40
CA ILE A 36 6.70 -3.02 8.86
C ILE A 36 5.26 -3.54 8.94
N GLY A 37 4.60 -3.35 10.09
CA GLY A 37 3.22 -3.80 10.31
C GLY A 37 2.21 -3.11 9.38
N ASP A 38 2.36 -1.81 9.15
CA ASP A 38 1.48 -1.07 8.24
C ASP A 38 1.64 -1.49 6.78
N VAL A 39 2.87 -1.82 6.37
CA VAL A 39 3.16 -2.35 5.02
C VAL A 39 2.52 -3.73 4.85
N ASP A 40 2.58 -4.58 5.88
CA ASP A 40 1.91 -5.88 5.89
C ASP A 40 0.37 -5.74 5.85
N GLU A 41 -0.18 -4.77 6.59
CA GLU A 41 -1.61 -4.47 6.55
C GLU A 41 -2.04 -3.97 5.16
N LEU A 42 -1.29 -3.06 4.55
CA LEU A 42 -1.54 -2.63 3.17
C LEU A 42 -1.53 -3.82 2.21
N ASN A 43 -0.53 -4.69 2.33
CA ASN A 43 -0.38 -5.86 1.49
C ASN A 43 -1.58 -6.83 1.65
N SER A 44 -2.07 -6.96 2.89
CA SER A 44 -3.25 -7.76 3.23
C SER A 44 -4.53 -7.18 2.63
N VAL A 45 -4.72 -5.86 2.67
CA VAL A 45 -5.88 -5.20 2.04
C VAL A 45 -5.84 -5.38 0.51
N ILE A 46 -4.66 -5.30 -0.12
CA ILE A 46 -4.51 -5.64 -1.54
C ILE A 46 -4.87 -7.12 -1.80
N GLY A 47 -4.54 -8.01 -0.86
CA GLY A 47 -4.95 -9.41 -0.91
C GLY A 47 -6.48 -9.59 -0.95
N ILE A 48 -7.23 -8.76 -0.21
CA ILE A 48 -8.70 -8.75 -0.27
C ILE A 48 -9.18 -8.34 -1.66
N ILE A 49 -8.61 -7.29 -2.25
CA ILE A 49 -8.96 -6.84 -3.62
C ILE A 49 -8.74 -7.97 -4.63
N LEU A 50 -7.62 -8.69 -4.51
CA LEU A 50 -7.28 -9.82 -5.39
C LEU A 50 -8.25 -11.00 -5.29
N THR A 51 -9.08 -11.10 -4.25
CA THR A 51 -10.13 -12.14 -4.17
C THR A 51 -11.32 -11.85 -5.09
N GLN A 52 -11.45 -10.61 -5.58
CA GLN A 52 -12.55 -10.20 -6.44
C GLN A 52 -12.28 -10.57 -7.90
N GLU A 53 -13.33 -10.50 -8.73
CA GLU A 53 -13.20 -10.57 -10.18
C GLU A 53 -12.49 -9.31 -10.69
N LEU A 54 -11.43 -9.52 -11.45
CA LEU A 54 -10.52 -8.49 -11.95
C LEU A 54 -10.04 -8.92 -13.33
N GLU A 55 -9.79 -7.95 -14.20
CA GLU A 55 -9.03 -8.19 -15.43
C GLU A 55 -7.64 -8.75 -15.10
N ASP A 56 -7.16 -9.69 -15.93
CA ASP A 56 -5.87 -10.36 -15.72
C ASP A 56 -4.70 -9.38 -15.60
N ASN A 57 -4.73 -8.30 -16.38
CA ASN A 57 -3.72 -7.25 -16.29
C ASN A 57 -3.70 -6.60 -14.89
N ILE A 58 -4.86 -6.21 -14.36
CA ILE A 58 -4.99 -5.60 -13.03
C ILE A 58 -4.53 -6.57 -11.93
N ARG A 59 -4.93 -7.84 -12.05
CA ARG A 59 -4.49 -8.90 -11.13
C ARG A 59 -2.96 -9.04 -11.12
N ASN A 60 -2.33 -9.03 -12.29
CA ASN A 60 -0.88 -9.12 -12.42
C ASN A 60 -0.15 -7.90 -11.83
N ILE A 61 -0.68 -6.69 -12.05
CA ILE A 61 -0.13 -5.46 -11.47
C ILE A 61 -0.22 -5.51 -9.94
N LEU A 62 -1.39 -5.83 -9.38
CA LEU A 62 -1.57 -5.91 -7.93
C LEU A 62 -0.70 -7.01 -7.30
N THR A 63 -0.54 -8.16 -7.97
CA THR A 63 0.37 -9.22 -7.50
C THR A 63 1.83 -8.75 -7.50
N THR A 64 2.25 -8.02 -8.53
CA THR A 64 3.59 -7.39 -8.60
C THR A 64 3.79 -6.40 -7.44
N ILE A 65 2.76 -5.62 -7.11
CA ILE A 65 2.77 -4.71 -5.97
C ILE A 65 2.89 -5.49 -4.65
N GLN A 66 2.16 -6.59 -4.44
CA GLN A 66 2.29 -7.42 -3.23
C GLN A 66 3.72 -7.94 -3.04
N HIS A 67 4.37 -8.37 -4.12
CA HIS A 67 5.78 -8.77 -4.07
C HIS A 67 6.71 -7.61 -3.69
N CYS A 68 6.47 -6.41 -4.25
CA CYS A 68 7.27 -5.24 -3.91
C CYS A 68 7.05 -4.78 -2.46
N LEU A 69 5.82 -4.84 -1.94
CA LEU A 69 5.52 -4.55 -0.53
C LEU A 69 6.18 -5.56 0.41
N PHE A 70 6.23 -6.85 0.04
CA PHE A 70 6.97 -7.84 0.80
C PHE A 70 8.48 -7.54 0.84
N ASN A 71 9.04 -7.14 -0.30
CA ASN A 71 10.44 -6.69 -0.38
C ASN A 71 10.68 -5.44 0.47
N LEU A 72 9.76 -4.48 0.45
CA LEU A 72 9.82 -3.26 1.26
C LEU A 72 9.83 -3.60 2.76
N GLY A 73 8.95 -4.50 3.22
CA GLY A 73 8.97 -4.98 4.60
C GLY A 73 10.27 -5.71 4.96
N GLY A 74 10.83 -6.48 4.01
CA GLY A 74 12.13 -7.12 4.17
C GLY A 74 13.28 -6.13 4.34
N GLU A 75 13.31 -5.08 3.52
CA GLU A 75 14.27 -3.96 3.60
C GLU A 75 14.14 -3.18 4.92
N LEU A 76 12.91 -2.91 5.37
CA LEU A 76 12.68 -2.30 6.69
C LEU A 76 13.16 -3.18 7.84
N SER A 77 13.05 -4.51 7.69
CA SER A 77 13.48 -5.48 8.69
C SER A 77 14.99 -5.75 8.68
N LEU A 78 15.71 -5.40 7.59
CA LEU A 78 17.15 -5.57 7.45
C LEU A 78 17.83 -4.24 7.11
N PRO A 79 18.19 -3.42 8.12
CA PRO A 79 18.80 -2.11 7.89
C PRO A 79 20.03 -2.18 6.98
N GLY A 80 20.13 -1.26 6.01
CA GLY A 80 21.24 -1.17 5.06
C GLY A 80 21.12 -2.06 3.81
N TYR A 81 20.02 -2.79 3.64
CA TYR A 81 19.78 -3.62 2.46
C TYR A 81 18.65 -3.05 1.59
N GLU A 82 18.94 -2.70 0.34
CA GLU A 82 17.98 -2.10 -0.58
C GLU A 82 17.41 -3.13 -1.56
N LEU A 83 16.10 -3.36 -1.47
CA LEU A 83 15.33 -4.20 -2.38
C LEU A 83 14.40 -3.37 -3.28
N VAL A 84 13.86 -2.26 -2.77
CA VAL A 84 13.00 -1.36 -3.54
C VAL A 84 13.87 -0.39 -4.32
N LYS A 85 14.01 -0.69 -5.61
CA LYS A 85 14.76 0.10 -6.60
C LYS A 85 13.92 1.18 -7.29
N PRO A 86 14.55 2.23 -7.86
CA PRO A 86 13.88 3.25 -8.68
C PRO A 86 13.00 2.70 -9.80
N SER A 87 13.38 1.56 -10.40
CA SER A 87 12.59 0.90 -11.45
C SER A 87 11.19 0.48 -10.99
N HIS A 88 10.98 0.21 -9.70
CA HIS A 88 9.65 -0.11 -9.17
C HIS A 88 8.75 1.14 -9.10
N ILE A 89 9.34 2.32 -8.88
CA ILE A 89 8.63 3.59 -8.89
C ILE A 89 8.21 3.91 -10.32
N THR A 90 9.15 3.82 -11.28
CA THR A 90 8.86 4.02 -12.71
C THR A 90 7.81 3.03 -13.22
N TYR A 91 7.81 1.79 -12.72
CA TYR A 91 6.77 0.82 -13.03
C TYR A 91 5.39 1.32 -12.57
N LEU A 92 5.25 1.81 -11.33
CA LEU A 92 3.98 2.36 -10.84
C LEU A 92 3.52 3.56 -11.65
N GLU A 93 4.42 4.49 -11.96
CA GLU A 93 4.13 5.66 -12.79
C GLU A 93 3.60 5.25 -14.17
N THR A 94 4.26 4.28 -14.81
CA THR A 94 3.82 3.74 -16.10
C THR A 94 2.42 3.12 -16.03
N GLN A 95 2.15 2.30 -14.99
CA GLN A 95 0.82 1.69 -14.84
C GLN A 95 -0.25 2.74 -14.51
N LEU A 96 0.09 3.74 -13.69
CA LEU A 96 -0.79 4.84 -13.36
C LEU A 96 -1.18 5.62 -14.61
N ASP A 97 -0.20 6.02 -15.42
CA ASP A 97 -0.44 6.77 -16.66
C ASP A 97 -1.32 5.99 -17.63
N ASN A 98 -1.04 4.69 -17.81
CA ASN A 98 -1.84 3.82 -18.66
C ASN A 98 -3.31 3.79 -18.24
N LEU A 99 -3.58 3.56 -16.94
CA LEU A 99 -4.96 3.52 -16.44
C LEU A 99 -5.63 4.89 -16.47
N ASN A 100 -4.89 5.95 -16.19
CA ASN A 100 -5.42 7.32 -16.12
C ASN A 100 -5.78 7.87 -17.51
N ASN A 101 -5.03 7.49 -18.56
CA ASN A 101 -5.33 7.88 -19.95
C ASN A 101 -6.71 7.39 -20.44
N GLU A 102 -7.24 6.35 -19.81
CA GLU A 102 -8.58 5.84 -20.11
C GLU A 102 -9.69 6.55 -19.33
N LEU A 103 -9.35 7.37 -18.33
CA LEU A 103 -10.33 8.02 -17.47
C LEU A 103 -10.69 9.41 -18.00
N ALA A 104 -11.95 9.79 -17.83
CA ALA A 104 -12.33 11.18 -18.01
C ALA A 104 -11.62 12.05 -16.94
N PRO A 105 -11.20 13.29 -17.30
CA PRO A 105 -10.65 14.22 -16.33
C PRO A 105 -11.58 14.41 -15.14
N LEU A 106 -11.02 14.37 -13.93
CA LEU A 106 -11.80 14.52 -12.71
C LEU A 106 -12.14 16.00 -12.49
N LYS A 107 -13.43 16.33 -12.43
CA LYS A 107 -13.92 17.71 -12.28
C LYS A 107 -14.13 18.15 -10.83
N ASP A 108 -14.39 17.19 -9.94
CA ASP A 108 -14.70 17.40 -8.53
C ASP A 108 -14.09 16.28 -7.67
N PHE A 109 -14.05 16.46 -6.36
CA PHE A 109 -13.65 15.39 -5.43
C PHE A 109 -14.61 14.19 -5.52
N ILE A 110 -14.09 13.00 -5.27
CA ILE A 110 -14.89 11.77 -5.18
C ILE A 110 -15.00 11.29 -3.74
N LEU A 111 -16.18 10.80 -3.38
CA LEU A 111 -16.37 9.99 -2.20
C LEU A 111 -15.84 8.58 -2.47
N PRO A 112 -15.03 7.99 -1.57
CA PRO A 112 -14.46 6.68 -1.77
C PRO A 112 -15.55 5.61 -1.76
N GLY A 113 -15.85 5.05 -2.93
CA GLY A 113 -16.92 4.07 -3.10
C GLY A 113 -17.15 3.68 -4.56
N GLY A 114 -18.40 3.33 -4.87
CA GLY A 114 -18.79 2.74 -6.15
C GLY A 114 -18.98 1.23 -5.97
N THR A 115 -18.23 0.43 -6.73
CA THR A 115 -18.23 -1.03 -6.54
C THR A 115 -17.55 -1.45 -5.24
N LEU A 116 -17.82 -2.68 -4.78
CA LEU A 116 -17.15 -3.27 -3.62
C LEU A 116 -15.62 -3.28 -3.81
N THR A 117 -15.16 -3.70 -4.99
CA THR A 117 -13.75 -3.73 -5.36
C THR A 117 -13.14 -2.32 -5.33
N ALA A 118 -13.79 -1.32 -5.92
CA ALA A 118 -13.29 0.07 -5.88
C ALA A 118 -13.26 0.65 -4.46
N ALA A 119 -14.24 0.33 -3.61
CA ALA A 119 -14.26 0.76 -2.22
C ALA A 119 -13.09 0.17 -1.42
N PHE A 120 -12.79 -1.13 -1.59
CA PHE A 120 -11.59 -1.74 -1.00
C PHE A 120 -10.29 -1.15 -1.57
N THR A 121 -10.24 -0.81 -2.87
CA THR A 121 -9.09 -0.12 -3.45
C THR A 121 -8.88 1.27 -2.83
N HIS A 122 -9.95 2.00 -2.53
CA HIS A 122 -9.84 3.24 -1.76
C HIS A 122 -9.43 3.01 -0.29
N GLN A 123 -9.85 1.91 0.33
CA GLN A 123 -9.34 1.53 1.65
C GLN A 123 -7.83 1.28 1.59
N ALA A 124 -7.35 0.48 0.63
CA ALA A 124 -5.93 0.22 0.41
C ALA A 124 -5.16 1.53 0.21
N ARG A 125 -5.69 2.47 -0.58
CA ARG A 125 -5.10 3.81 -0.74
C ARG A 125 -4.92 4.52 0.61
N SER A 126 -5.93 4.51 1.47
CA SER A 126 -5.86 5.16 2.78
C SER A 126 -4.87 4.49 3.73
N VAL A 127 -4.79 3.16 3.71
CA VAL A 127 -3.82 2.36 4.47
C VAL A 127 -2.40 2.60 3.96
N CYS A 128 -2.22 2.71 2.64
CA CYS A 128 -0.93 3.05 2.02
C CYS A 128 -0.41 4.41 2.53
N ARG A 129 -1.28 5.41 2.60
CA ARG A 129 -0.94 6.72 3.17
C ARG A 129 -0.66 6.66 4.67
N ARG A 130 -1.20 5.69 5.41
CA ARG A 130 -0.85 5.47 6.82
C ARG A 130 0.54 4.85 6.93
N ALA A 131 0.82 3.82 6.13
CA ALA A 131 2.17 3.23 6.04
C ALA A 131 3.22 4.29 5.67
N GLU A 132 2.91 5.16 4.71
CA GLU A 132 3.74 6.30 4.33
C GLU A 132 4.03 7.23 5.52
N ARG A 133 3.01 7.63 6.30
CA ARG A 133 3.21 8.50 7.48
C ARG A 133 4.06 7.83 8.56
N ASN A 134 3.82 6.56 8.85
CA ASN A 134 4.62 5.84 9.85
C ASN A 134 6.06 5.59 9.38
N LEU A 135 6.28 5.52 8.07
CA LEU A 135 7.62 5.52 7.51
C LEU A 135 8.31 6.89 7.67
N VAL A 136 7.58 8.00 7.50
CA VAL A 136 8.13 9.34 7.77
C VAL A 136 8.53 9.48 9.24
N VAL A 137 7.70 9.00 10.18
CA VAL A 137 8.05 8.96 11.61
C VAL A 137 9.34 8.17 11.84
N LEU A 138 9.49 7.01 11.22
CA LEU A 138 10.73 6.23 11.32
C LEU A 138 11.95 7.01 10.75
N GLN A 139 11.77 7.76 9.66
CA GLN A 139 12.85 8.55 9.06
C GLN A 139 13.32 9.73 9.93
N GLU A 140 12.49 10.20 10.85
CA GLU A 140 12.89 11.22 11.84
C GLU A 140 13.89 10.66 12.86
N GLU A 141 13.87 9.34 13.11
CA GLU A 141 14.71 8.65 14.09
C GLU A 141 15.89 7.91 13.47
N GLU A 142 15.72 7.34 12.27
CA GLU A 142 16.67 6.42 11.64
C GLU A 142 16.84 6.70 10.14
N THR A 143 18.02 6.38 9.59
CA THR A 143 18.21 6.45 8.13
C THR A 143 17.47 5.31 7.45
N VAL A 144 16.62 5.65 6.47
CA VAL A 144 15.91 4.68 5.63
C VAL A 144 16.00 5.11 4.17
N SER A 145 16.03 4.14 3.25
CA SER A 145 16.06 4.37 1.81
C SER A 145 15.00 5.36 1.37
N THR A 146 15.37 6.29 0.49
CA THR A 146 14.43 7.25 -0.10
C THR A 146 13.45 6.56 -1.05
N SER A 147 13.88 5.46 -1.69
CA SER A 147 13.08 4.74 -2.69
C SER A 147 11.80 4.16 -2.12
N ILE A 148 11.80 3.69 -0.87
CA ILE A 148 10.60 3.11 -0.25
C ILE A 148 9.53 4.17 0.06
N LEU A 149 9.93 5.37 0.51
CA LEU A 149 9.00 6.48 0.74
C LEU A 149 8.40 6.93 -0.59
N GLN A 150 9.26 7.07 -1.60
CA GLN A 150 8.85 7.41 -2.95
C GLN A 150 7.86 6.38 -3.51
N TYR A 151 8.11 5.09 -3.29
CA TYR A 151 7.24 4.01 -3.73
C TYR A 151 5.86 4.06 -3.06
N LEU A 152 5.78 4.20 -1.73
CA LEU A 152 4.48 4.27 -1.02
C LEU A 152 3.67 5.50 -1.42
N ASN A 153 4.32 6.64 -1.63
CA ASN A 153 3.64 7.84 -2.10
C ASN A 153 2.99 7.61 -3.48
N ARG A 154 3.76 7.11 -4.46
CA ARG A 154 3.26 6.79 -5.82
C ARG A 154 2.24 5.67 -5.83
N LEU A 155 2.38 4.69 -4.94
CA LEU A 155 1.41 3.61 -4.80
C LEU A 155 0.05 4.15 -4.35
N SER A 156 0.01 5.14 -3.47
CA SER A 156 -1.25 5.75 -3.05
C SER A 156 -1.98 6.46 -4.20
N ASP A 157 -1.24 7.11 -5.11
CA ASP A 157 -1.79 7.73 -6.30
C ASP A 157 -2.27 6.68 -7.31
N PHE A 158 -1.48 5.62 -7.53
CA PHE A 158 -1.87 4.47 -8.35
C PHE A 158 -3.17 3.84 -7.86
N LEU A 159 -3.31 3.61 -6.54
CA LEU A 159 -4.52 3.03 -5.96
C LEU A 159 -5.73 3.97 -6.11
N PHE A 160 -5.54 5.29 -6.13
CA PHE A 160 -6.62 6.23 -6.45
C PHE A 160 -7.11 6.06 -7.89
N VAL A 161 -6.18 6.04 -8.86
CA VAL A 161 -6.50 5.86 -10.28
C VAL A 161 -7.13 4.50 -10.54
N LEU A 162 -6.60 3.44 -9.92
CA LEU A 162 -7.11 2.09 -10.05
C LEU A 162 -8.56 1.97 -9.56
N ALA A 163 -8.91 2.60 -8.43
CA ALA A 163 -10.29 2.58 -7.93
C ALA A 163 -11.29 3.17 -8.95
N ARG A 164 -10.92 4.29 -9.58
CA ARG A 164 -11.72 4.93 -10.64
C ARG A 164 -11.82 4.06 -11.89
N HIS A 165 -10.70 3.43 -12.28
CA HIS A 165 -10.67 2.50 -13.41
C HIS A 165 -11.60 1.31 -13.18
N ILE A 166 -11.58 0.70 -12.00
CA ILE A 166 -12.46 -0.43 -11.63
C ILE A 166 -13.93 -0.02 -11.70
N ASN A 167 -14.28 1.16 -11.19
CA ASN A 167 -15.63 1.70 -11.29
C ASN A 167 -16.06 1.84 -12.77
N LYS A 168 -15.22 2.48 -13.60
CA LYS A 168 -15.47 2.64 -15.04
C LYS A 168 -15.70 1.30 -15.74
N GLN A 169 -14.83 0.31 -15.54
CA GLN A 169 -14.94 -1.01 -16.17
C GLN A 169 -16.22 -1.75 -15.76
N SER A 170 -16.68 -1.50 -14.52
CA SER A 170 -17.92 -2.06 -14.00
C SER A 170 -19.18 -1.29 -14.42
N GLY A 171 -19.04 -0.26 -15.27
CA GLY A 171 -20.14 0.62 -15.66
C GLY A 171 -20.72 1.46 -14.51
N GLN A 172 -19.99 1.59 -13.40
CA GLN A 172 -20.40 2.37 -12.23
C GLN A 172 -19.66 3.72 -12.21
N PRO A 173 -20.36 4.85 -12.13
CA PRO A 173 -19.70 6.15 -11.99
C PRO A 173 -19.06 6.32 -10.62
N ASP A 174 -17.97 7.08 -10.55
CA ASP A 174 -17.44 7.56 -9.27
C ASP A 174 -18.50 8.40 -8.54
N VAL A 175 -18.58 8.27 -7.22
CA VAL A 175 -19.50 9.06 -6.41
C VAL A 175 -18.89 10.44 -6.20
N LEU A 176 -19.48 11.48 -6.78
CA LEU A 176 -18.96 12.85 -6.61
C LEU A 176 -19.34 13.43 -5.25
N TRP A 177 -18.39 14.10 -4.61
CA TRP A 177 -18.66 14.93 -3.44
C TRP A 177 -19.51 16.13 -3.85
N LYS A 178 -20.57 16.40 -3.08
CA LYS A 178 -21.40 17.59 -3.25
C LYS A 178 -21.04 18.56 -2.13
N ALA A 179 -20.50 19.72 -2.48
CA ALA A 179 -20.34 20.80 -1.53
C ALA A 179 -21.74 21.22 -1.05
N ASP A 180 -21.92 21.34 0.27
CA ASP A 180 -23.04 22.08 0.80
C ASP A 180 -22.89 23.52 0.30
N LYS A 181 -23.80 23.94 -0.57
CA LYS A 181 -23.88 25.36 -0.93
C LYS A 181 -24.18 26.08 0.38
N GLY A 182 -23.20 26.79 0.93
CA GLY A 182 -23.40 27.64 2.09
C GLY A 182 -24.54 28.60 1.80
N GLY A 183 -25.73 28.26 2.28
CA GLY A 183 -26.90 29.12 2.24
C GLY A 183 -26.63 30.28 3.18
N THR A 184 -26.29 31.43 2.61
CA THR A 184 -26.66 32.69 3.23
C THR A 184 -28.16 32.85 3.02
N ASP A 185 -28.94 32.41 4.02
CA ASP A 185 -30.24 33.01 4.30
C ASP A 185 -30.04 34.39 4.94
#